data_AF-A0A7V3RPH4-F1
#
_entry.id   AF-A0A7V3RPH4-F1
#
_cell.length_a   1.000
_cell.length_b   1.000
_cell.length_c   1.000
_cell.angle_alpha   90.00
_cell.angle_beta   90.00
_cell.angle_gamma   90.00
#
_symmetry.space_group_name_H-M   'P 1'
#
loop_
_entity.id
_entity.type
_entity.pdbx_description
1 polymer ?
#
loop_
_entity_poly.entity_id
_entity_poly.type
_entity_poly.pdbx_seq_one_letter_code
_entity_poly.pdbx_strand_id
1 'polypeptide(L)'
;MSTGMNRRHFLKHVATASALAVPGLHFWQGLRAAAPKLKKENKSIIILWMGGGPATIDLWDLKPGQQTGGEFKPIKTPVSGIEISEVLPTVASQFKHLSIVRSLVTNEGSHERGTVLMNTGRQPNPVVQYPALGATASSLLTAKDLPLPGFIGIGGTAQRIGPGFLGMMYAPFTVQNPGQPPQNIKPPGLGNEDETNERLRRRQRLFYTVEDNFTESA
;
A
#
# COMPACT_ATOMS: atom_id res chain seq x y z
N MET A 1 -43.70 28.82 -3.51
CA MET A 1 -43.57 28.80 -4.98
C MET A 1 -42.57 27.72 -5.36
N SER A 2 -43.01 26.73 -6.13
CA SER A 2 -42.23 25.55 -6.54
C SER A 2 -41.09 25.93 -7.48
N THR A 3 -39.84 25.74 -7.07
CA THR A 3 -38.67 25.78 -7.96
C THR A 3 -38.56 24.44 -8.69
N GLY A 4 -39.49 24.20 -9.61
CA GLY A 4 -39.52 22.98 -10.42
C GLY A 4 -38.31 22.85 -11.36
N MET A 5 -37.87 21.61 -11.58
CA MET A 5 -36.84 21.28 -12.58
C MET A 5 -37.24 21.81 -13.97
N ASN A 6 -36.62 22.92 -14.38
CA ASN A 6 -36.72 23.44 -15.74
C ASN A 6 -35.85 22.59 -16.70
N ARG A 7 -36.30 22.37 -17.94
CA ARG A 7 -35.51 21.77 -19.04
C ARG A 7 -34.07 22.29 -19.12
N ARG A 8 -33.84 23.58 -18.93
CA ARG A 8 -32.50 24.21 -18.92
C ARG A 8 -31.66 23.76 -17.73
N HIS A 9 -32.27 23.56 -16.56
CA HIS A 9 -31.61 23.05 -15.36
C HIS A 9 -31.24 21.58 -15.54
N PHE A 10 -32.15 20.77 -16.07
CA PHE A 10 -31.91 19.37 -16.42
C PHE A 10 -30.78 19.21 -17.45
N LEU A 11 -30.83 19.95 -18.57
CA LEU A 11 -29.80 19.89 -19.62
C LEU A 11 -28.42 20.33 -19.12
N LYS A 12 -28.34 21.35 -18.25
CA LYS A 12 -27.06 21.74 -17.62
C LYS A 12 -26.48 20.63 -16.76
N HIS A 13 -27.30 19.96 -15.95
CA HIS A 13 -26.81 18.89 -15.07
C HIS A 13 -26.45 17.62 -15.84
N VAL A 14 -27.24 17.24 -16.85
CA VAL A 14 -26.94 16.11 -17.73
C VAL A 14 -25.67 16.37 -18.54
N ALA A 15 -25.49 17.57 -19.10
CA ALA A 15 -24.27 17.93 -19.83
C ALA A 15 -23.02 17.89 -18.94
N THR A 16 -23.10 18.41 -17.71
CA THR A 16 -21.98 18.36 -16.75
C THR A 16 -21.68 16.92 -16.31
N ALA A 17 -22.71 16.11 -16.03
CA ALA A 17 -22.52 14.72 -15.63
C ALA A 17 -21.94 13.87 -16.77
N SER A 18 -22.39 14.08 -18.01
CA SER A 18 -21.88 13.37 -19.19
C SER A 18 -20.47 13.82 -19.58
N ALA A 19 -20.13 15.10 -19.39
CA ALA A 19 -18.76 15.61 -19.58
C ALA A 19 -17.73 14.98 -18.63
N LEU A 20 -18.14 14.51 -17.44
CA LEU A 20 -17.29 13.78 -16.51
C LEU A 20 -17.32 12.26 -16.73
N ALA A 21 -18.44 11.72 -17.23
CA ALA A 21 -18.59 10.31 -17.51
C ALA A 21 -17.67 9.82 -18.64
N VAL A 22 -17.48 10.62 -19.69
CA VAL A 22 -16.65 10.24 -20.85
C VAL A 22 -15.16 10.11 -20.48
N PRO A 23 -14.50 11.10 -19.83
CA PRO A 23 -13.13 10.94 -19.33
C PRO A 23 -13.01 9.80 -18.32
N GLY A 24 -14.00 9.63 -17.44
CA GLY A 24 -14.03 8.53 -16.48
C GLY A 24 -14.06 7.17 -17.18
N LEU A 25 -14.93 6.98 -18.17
CA LEU A 25 -14.98 5.75 -18.96
C LEU A 25 -13.70 5.50 -19.75
N HIS A 26 -13.13 6.54 -20.37
CA HIS A 26 -11.85 6.42 -21.08
C HIS A 26 -10.70 6.04 -20.15
N PHE A 27 -10.66 6.59 -18.93
CA PHE A 27 -9.71 6.18 -17.91
C PHE A 27 -9.89 4.70 -17.53
N TRP A 28 -11.12 4.26 -17.26
CA TRP A 28 -11.40 2.86 -16.93
C TRP A 28 -11.09 1.89 -18.08
N GLN A 29 -11.40 2.27 -19.32
CA GLN A 29 -11.05 1.49 -20.51
C GLN A 29 -9.54 1.43 -20.72
N GLY A 30 -8.83 2.54 -20.53
CA GLY A 30 -7.37 2.60 -20.58
C GLY A 30 -6.73 1.70 -19.51
N LEU A 31 -7.24 1.72 -18.28
CA LEU A 31 -6.80 0.80 -17.21
C LEU A 31 -7.04 -0.67 -17.59
N ARG A 32 -8.22 -1.01 -18.12
CA ARG A 32 -8.52 -2.39 -18.57
C ARG A 32 -7.63 -2.84 -19.72
N ALA A 33 -7.38 -1.98 -20.70
CA ALA A 33 -6.50 -2.27 -21.82
C ALA A 33 -5.03 -2.40 -21.41
N ALA A 34 -4.60 -1.63 -20.40
CA ALA A 34 -3.26 -1.73 -19.83
C ALA A 34 -3.09 -2.96 -18.93
N ALA A 35 -4.17 -3.50 -18.34
CA ALA A 35 -4.09 -4.57 -17.34
C ALA A 35 -3.30 -5.82 -17.80
N PRO A 36 -3.44 -6.36 -19.03
CA PRO A 36 -2.63 -7.49 -19.48
C PRO A 36 -1.15 -7.14 -19.61
N LYS A 37 -0.82 -5.92 -20.05
CA LYS A 37 0.55 -5.43 -20.16
C LYS A 37 1.17 -5.21 -18.77
N LEU A 38 0.41 -4.62 -17.84
CA LEU A 38 0.81 -4.45 -16.44
C LEU A 38 1.08 -5.80 -15.76
N LYS A 39 0.24 -6.81 -16.04
CA LYS A 39 0.43 -8.18 -15.56
C LYS A 39 1.68 -8.84 -16.14
N LYS A 40 1.96 -8.63 -17.45
CA LYS A 40 3.14 -9.17 -18.13
C LYS A 40 4.45 -8.50 -17.66
N GLU A 41 4.39 -7.25 -17.24
CA GLU A 41 5.57 -6.46 -16.87
C GLU A 41 6.03 -6.65 -15.41
N ASN A 42 5.46 -7.59 -14.65
CA ASN A 42 5.82 -7.89 -13.24
C ASN A 42 5.98 -6.60 -12.40
N LYS A 43 4.98 -5.71 -12.47
CA LYS A 43 5.02 -4.45 -11.72
C LYS A 43 4.95 -4.69 -10.22
N SER A 44 5.82 -4.00 -9.49
CA SER A 44 5.81 -3.96 -8.02
C SER A 44 5.25 -2.63 -7.53
N ILE A 45 4.55 -2.67 -6.40
CA ILE A 45 4.11 -1.47 -5.68
C ILE A 45 5.03 -1.28 -4.47
N ILE A 46 5.71 -0.14 -4.42
CA ILE A 46 6.53 0.26 -3.26
C ILE A 46 5.79 1.37 -2.55
N ILE A 47 5.45 1.14 -1.29
CA ILE A 47 4.84 2.15 -0.43
C ILE A 47 5.91 2.64 0.54
N LEU A 48 6.31 3.90 0.37
CA LEU A 48 7.16 4.60 1.34
C LEU A 48 6.25 5.32 2.35
N TRP A 49 6.14 4.76 3.56
CA TRP A 49 5.36 5.36 4.63
C TRP A 49 6.24 6.21 5.54
N MET A 50 6.00 7.53 5.56
CA MET A 50 6.74 8.48 6.39
C MET A 50 5.88 8.91 7.59
N GLY A 51 5.83 8.06 8.63
CA GLY A 51 5.11 8.38 9.86
C GLY A 51 5.72 9.60 10.56
N GLY A 52 4.94 10.67 10.71
CA GLY A 52 5.44 11.95 11.24
C GLY A 52 6.29 12.76 10.25
N GLY A 53 6.29 12.38 8.97
CA GLY A 53 7.04 13.04 7.92
C GLY A 53 6.65 14.50 7.68
N PRO A 54 7.39 15.19 6.78
CA PRO A 54 7.18 16.60 6.48
C PRO A 54 5.78 16.86 5.93
N ALA A 55 5.25 18.06 6.20
CA ALA A 55 3.92 18.43 5.77
C ALA A 55 3.85 18.51 4.24
N THR A 56 2.68 18.18 3.67
CA THR A 56 2.44 18.28 2.22
C THR A 56 2.71 19.69 1.69
N ILE A 57 2.41 20.72 2.49
CA ILE A 57 2.67 22.11 2.12
C ILE A 57 4.16 22.44 2.05
N ASP A 58 5.02 21.70 2.72
CA ASP A 58 6.47 21.95 2.69
C ASP A 58 7.17 21.20 1.57
N LEU A 59 6.51 20.21 0.96
CA LEU A 59 7.10 19.36 -0.08
C LEU A 59 6.43 19.52 -1.45
N TRP A 60 5.11 19.34 -1.50
CA TRP A 60 4.38 19.07 -2.75
C TRP A 60 3.40 20.17 -3.13
N ASP A 61 2.99 21.03 -2.19
CA ASP A 61 1.96 22.06 -2.38
C ASP A 61 2.24 23.35 -1.58
N LEU A 62 3.27 24.11 -1.99
CA LEU A 62 3.85 25.22 -1.20
C LEU A 62 2.98 26.44 -0.98
N LYS A 63 1.88 26.58 -1.75
CA LYS A 63 0.94 27.71 -1.65
C LYS A 63 1.64 29.08 -1.46
N PRO A 64 2.55 29.47 -2.38
CA PRO A 64 3.35 30.68 -2.21
C PRO A 64 2.48 31.92 -2.08
N GLY A 65 2.82 32.80 -1.14
CA GLY A 65 2.11 34.06 -0.86
C GLY A 65 0.78 33.91 -0.13
N GLN A 66 0.38 32.70 0.28
CA GLN A 66 -0.82 32.47 1.07
C GLN A 66 -0.49 32.46 2.57
N GLN A 67 -1.45 32.85 3.41
CA GLN A 67 -1.32 32.75 4.88
C GLN A 67 -1.06 31.30 5.35
N THR A 68 -1.50 30.32 4.56
CA THR A 68 -1.32 28.88 4.83
C THR A 68 -0.10 28.27 4.12
N GLY A 69 0.71 29.10 3.44
CA GLY A 69 1.95 28.67 2.81
C GLY A 69 3.08 28.53 3.84
N GLY A 70 3.99 27.58 3.60
CA GLY A 70 5.20 27.40 4.39
C GLY A 70 6.30 28.42 4.04
N GLU A 71 7.46 28.30 4.68
CA GLU A 71 8.62 29.17 4.45
C GLU A 71 9.43 28.81 3.19
N PHE A 72 9.26 27.59 2.68
CA PHE A 72 10.00 27.08 1.55
C PHE A 72 9.55 27.70 0.22
N LYS A 73 10.47 27.75 -0.74
CA LYS A 73 10.21 28.30 -2.07
C LYS A 73 9.99 27.19 -3.10
N PRO A 74 9.11 27.43 -4.10
CA PRO A 74 8.95 26.51 -5.20
C PRO A 74 10.17 26.52 -6.12
N ILE A 75 10.54 25.34 -6.62
CA ILE A 75 11.50 25.15 -7.71
C ILE A 75 10.81 24.48 -8.90
N LYS A 76 11.27 24.85 -10.11
CA LYS A 76 10.75 24.30 -11.35
C LYS A 76 11.14 22.84 -11.53
N THR A 77 10.24 22.09 -12.13
CA THR A 77 10.49 20.72 -12.58
C THR A 77 10.62 20.67 -14.12
N PRO A 78 11.11 19.56 -14.71
CA PRO A 78 11.09 19.35 -16.16
C PRO A 78 9.69 19.32 -16.77
N VAL A 79 8.63 19.21 -15.96
CA VAL A 79 7.24 19.21 -16.43
C VAL A 79 6.69 20.63 -16.28
N SER A 80 6.30 21.23 -17.41
CA SER A 80 5.76 22.58 -17.45
C SER A 80 4.54 22.73 -16.53
N GLY A 81 4.51 23.82 -15.75
CA GLY A 81 3.44 24.11 -14.81
C GLY A 81 3.47 23.33 -13.51
N ILE A 82 4.48 22.46 -13.29
CA ILE A 82 4.67 21.77 -12.01
C ILE A 82 5.90 22.30 -11.30
N GLU A 83 5.68 22.78 -10.09
CA GLU A 83 6.70 23.20 -9.13
C GLU A 83 6.52 22.42 -7.82
N ILE A 84 7.65 22.10 -7.17
CA ILE A 84 7.71 21.46 -5.85
C ILE A 84 8.74 22.18 -4.98
N SER A 85 8.93 21.74 -3.74
CA SER A 85 9.77 22.45 -2.78
C SER A 85 11.25 22.41 -3.12
N GLU A 86 11.95 23.52 -2.85
CA GLU A 86 13.40 23.65 -3.02
C GLU A 86 14.21 22.63 -2.19
N VAL A 87 13.61 22.05 -1.15
CA VAL A 87 14.24 21.00 -0.32
C VAL A 87 14.29 19.63 -1.02
N LEU A 88 13.65 19.49 -2.18
CA LEU A 88 13.60 18.26 -2.98
C LEU A 88 14.25 18.41 -4.37
N PRO A 89 15.48 18.96 -4.50
CA PRO A 89 16.06 19.29 -5.80
C PRO A 89 16.28 18.04 -6.68
N THR A 90 16.70 16.93 -6.07
CA THR A 90 16.90 15.66 -6.78
C THR A 90 15.57 15.07 -7.25
N VAL A 91 14.50 15.17 -6.46
CA VAL A 91 13.17 14.69 -6.85
C VAL A 91 12.59 15.57 -7.95
N ALA A 92 12.78 16.89 -7.86
CA ALA A 92 12.37 17.84 -8.90
C ALA A 92 13.04 17.50 -10.24
N SER A 93 14.31 17.09 -10.24
CA SER A 93 15.01 16.67 -11.46
C SER A 93 14.39 15.44 -12.14
N GLN A 94 13.72 14.58 -11.37
CA GLN A 94 13.13 13.31 -11.84
C GLN A 94 11.63 13.43 -12.18
N PHE A 95 11.05 14.63 -12.16
CA PHE A 95 9.61 14.82 -12.23
C PHE A 95 8.93 14.30 -13.51
N LYS A 96 9.70 14.11 -14.59
CA LYS A 96 9.23 13.43 -15.82
C LYS A 96 8.75 11.99 -15.60
N HIS A 97 9.09 11.38 -14.46
CA HIS A 97 8.69 10.02 -14.07
C HIS A 97 7.67 10.00 -12.92
N LEU A 98 7.23 11.16 -12.45
CA LEU A 98 6.42 11.30 -11.24
C LEU A 98 5.07 11.93 -11.56
N SER A 99 4.13 11.73 -10.65
CA SER A 99 2.83 12.40 -10.66
C SER A 99 2.46 12.74 -9.23
N ILE A 100 1.88 13.93 -9.01
CA ILE A 100 1.41 14.37 -7.70
C ILE A 100 -0.10 14.20 -7.63
N VAL A 101 -0.59 13.59 -6.54
CA VAL A 101 -2.00 13.54 -6.22
C VAL A 101 -2.27 14.51 -5.07
N ARG A 102 -2.82 15.69 -5.37
CA ARG A 102 -3.19 16.73 -4.38
C ARG A 102 -4.67 16.71 -3.98
N SER A 103 -5.43 15.76 -4.48
CA SER A 103 -6.88 15.65 -4.28
C SER A 103 -7.29 14.87 -3.02
N LEU A 104 -6.33 14.43 -2.21
CA LEU A 104 -6.62 13.68 -1.00
C LEU A 104 -7.11 14.62 0.10
N VAL A 105 -8.32 14.36 0.59
CA VAL A 105 -8.95 15.10 1.68
C VAL A 105 -9.49 14.08 2.69
N THR A 106 -9.29 14.33 3.98
CA THR A 106 -9.76 13.49 5.06
C THR A 106 -10.14 14.33 6.27
N ASN A 107 -11.13 13.86 7.03
CA ASN A 107 -11.51 14.42 8.33
C ASN A 107 -10.94 13.60 9.50
N GLU A 108 -10.04 12.64 9.21
CA GLU A 108 -9.40 11.81 10.23
C GLU A 108 -8.25 12.58 10.91
N GLY A 109 -8.34 12.75 12.23
CA GLY A 109 -7.36 13.46 13.03
C GLY A 109 -6.44 12.56 13.86
N SER A 110 -6.72 11.25 13.97
CA SER A 110 -5.86 10.30 14.71
C SER A 110 -4.78 9.74 13.79
N HIS A 111 -3.54 9.71 14.30
CA HIS A 111 -2.39 9.10 13.60
C HIS A 111 -2.62 7.61 13.31
N GLU A 112 -3.10 6.86 14.29
CA GLU A 112 -3.35 5.42 14.17
C GLU A 112 -4.44 5.15 13.15
N ARG A 113 -5.56 5.87 13.24
CA ARG A 113 -6.70 5.68 12.34
C ARG A 113 -6.39 6.15 10.93
N GLY A 114 -5.67 7.26 10.79
CA GLY A 114 -5.18 7.78 9.51
C GLY A 114 -4.22 6.81 8.83
N THR A 115 -3.35 6.14 9.58
CA THR A 115 -2.46 5.10 9.06
C THR A 115 -3.26 3.95 8.43
N VAL A 116 -4.27 3.45 9.12
CA VAL A 116 -5.14 2.39 8.60
C VAL A 116 -5.93 2.88 7.38
N LEU A 117 -6.50 4.09 7.45
CA LEU A 117 -7.26 4.68 6.34
C LEU A 117 -6.43 4.79 5.06
N MET A 118 -5.20 5.30 5.16
CA MET A 118 -4.32 5.45 3.99
C MET A 118 -3.84 4.12 3.42
N ASN A 119 -3.70 3.09 4.26
CA ASN A 119 -3.21 1.78 3.84
C ASN A 119 -4.32 0.82 3.38
N THR A 120 -5.58 1.05 3.76
CA THR A 120 -6.71 0.16 3.43
C THR A 120 -7.79 0.84 2.59
N GLY A 121 -7.76 2.17 2.50
CA GLY A 121 -8.83 2.98 1.91
C GLY A 121 -10.11 3.04 2.77
N ARG A 122 -10.10 2.48 3.99
CA ARG A 122 -11.27 2.43 4.88
C ARG A 122 -10.92 2.87 6.29
N GLN A 123 -11.87 3.53 6.93
CA GLN A 123 -11.75 3.84 8.35
C GLN A 123 -11.69 2.53 9.17
N PRO A 124 -10.91 2.49 10.27
CA PRO A 124 -10.88 1.35 11.17
C PRO A 124 -12.28 0.96 11.62
N ASN A 125 -12.58 -0.34 11.57
CA ASN A 125 -13.84 -0.90 12.01
C ASN A 125 -13.55 -2.05 13.01
N PRO A 126 -14.19 -2.07 14.19
CA PRO A 126 -13.95 -3.11 15.20
C PRO A 126 -14.46 -4.49 14.76
N VAL A 127 -15.43 -4.56 13.85
CA VAL A 127 -16.05 -5.80 13.36
C VAL A 127 -15.23 -6.43 12.24
N VAL A 128 -14.72 -5.61 11.32
CA VAL A 128 -14.03 -6.09 10.11
C VAL A 128 -12.70 -5.40 9.94
N GLN A 129 -11.63 -6.19 9.93
CA GLN A 129 -10.31 -5.73 9.53
C GLN A 129 -10.15 -5.87 8.02
N TYR A 130 -9.98 -4.72 7.35
CA TYR A 130 -9.76 -4.68 5.91
C TYR A 130 -8.29 -4.95 5.57
N PRO A 131 -8.03 -5.68 4.47
CA PRO A 131 -6.67 -5.91 4.01
C PRO A 131 -5.99 -4.60 3.64
N ALA A 132 -4.70 -4.48 3.95
CA ALA A 132 -3.87 -3.41 3.41
C ALA A 132 -3.74 -3.52 1.88
N LEU A 133 -3.35 -2.43 1.22
CA LEU A 133 -3.08 -2.38 -0.22
C LEU A 133 -2.09 -3.47 -0.64
N GLY A 134 -1.02 -3.68 0.14
CA GLY A 134 -0.03 -4.73 -0.12
C GLY A 134 -0.61 -6.15 -0.03
N ALA A 135 -1.46 -6.42 0.97
CA ALA A 135 -2.13 -7.72 1.10
C ALA A 135 -3.13 -7.96 -0.05
N THR A 136 -3.88 -6.91 -0.42
CA THR A 136 -4.81 -6.96 -1.55
C THR A 136 -4.07 -7.22 -2.85
N ALA A 137 -2.98 -6.48 -3.11
CA ALA A 137 -2.14 -6.69 -4.28
C ALA A 137 -1.57 -8.11 -4.31
N SER A 138 -1.08 -8.61 -3.17
CA SER A 138 -0.56 -9.96 -3.07
C SER A 138 -1.62 -11.02 -3.40
N SER A 139 -2.86 -10.84 -2.91
CA SER A 139 -3.95 -11.79 -3.20
C SER A 139 -4.38 -11.85 -4.66
N LEU A 140 -4.18 -10.76 -5.41
CA LEU A 140 -4.63 -10.66 -6.79
C LEU A 140 -3.50 -10.93 -7.80
N LEU A 141 -2.26 -10.64 -7.43
CA LEU A 141 -1.14 -10.56 -8.37
C LEU A 141 -0.02 -11.56 -8.08
N THR A 142 0.12 -12.06 -6.84
CA THR A 142 1.19 -13.01 -6.51
C THR A 142 0.90 -14.37 -7.12
N ALA A 143 1.85 -14.90 -7.87
CA ALA A 143 1.77 -16.26 -8.38
C ALA A 143 1.83 -17.27 -7.21
N LYS A 144 1.04 -18.35 -7.29
CA LYS A 144 0.94 -19.33 -6.19
C LYS A 144 2.24 -20.11 -5.95
N ASP A 145 3.09 -20.18 -6.96
CA ASP A 145 4.37 -20.89 -7.01
C ASP A 145 5.58 -19.97 -6.76
N LEU A 146 5.37 -18.72 -6.32
CA LEU A 146 6.47 -17.83 -6.02
C LEU A 146 7.27 -18.34 -4.81
N PRO A 147 8.61 -18.48 -4.90
CA PRO A 147 9.43 -18.92 -3.77
C PRO A 147 9.56 -17.87 -2.66
N LEU A 148 9.11 -16.63 -2.91
CA LEU A 148 9.18 -15.51 -1.97
C LEU A 148 7.78 -14.94 -1.70
N PRO A 149 7.54 -14.39 -0.49
CA PRO A 149 6.28 -13.73 -0.16
C PRO A 149 5.99 -12.54 -1.09
N GLY A 150 4.75 -12.45 -1.59
CA GLY A 150 4.32 -11.36 -2.47
C GLY A 150 4.05 -10.02 -1.77
N PHE A 151 4.07 -10.01 -0.43
CA PHE A 151 3.96 -8.79 0.36
C PHE A 151 5.07 -8.75 1.40
N ILE A 152 5.99 -7.80 1.26
CA ILE A 152 7.11 -7.59 2.16
C ILE A 152 6.95 -6.23 2.83
N GLY A 153 7.05 -6.23 4.16
CA GLY A 153 7.08 -5.02 4.96
C GLY A 153 8.48 -4.79 5.53
N ILE A 154 8.98 -3.57 5.46
CA ILE A 154 10.31 -3.22 5.99
C ILE A 154 10.14 -2.24 7.16
N GLY A 155 10.81 -2.52 8.27
CA GLY A 155 10.78 -1.67 9.47
C GLY A 155 9.50 -1.81 10.31
N GLY A 156 9.14 -0.73 11.01
CA GLY A 156 8.09 -0.69 12.04
C GLY A 156 6.66 -0.38 11.56
N THR A 157 6.48 -0.01 10.28
CA THR A 157 5.14 0.30 9.74
C THR A 157 4.37 -0.95 9.34
N ALA A 158 5.06 -2.01 8.92
CA ALA A 158 4.46 -3.27 8.51
C ALA A 158 3.55 -3.89 9.59
N GLN A 159 3.85 -3.63 10.86
CA GLN A 159 3.15 -4.12 12.04
C GLN A 159 1.78 -3.45 12.22
N ARG A 160 1.55 -2.30 11.58
CA ARG A 160 0.27 -1.56 11.65
C ARG A 160 -0.68 -1.91 10.51
N ILE A 161 -0.23 -2.73 9.55
CA ILE A 161 -0.97 -3.09 8.34
C ILE A 161 -1.01 -4.62 8.22
N GLY A 162 -2.19 -5.17 7.95
CA GLY A 162 -2.41 -6.60 8.05
C GLY A 162 -3.07 -7.21 6.82
N PRO A 163 -3.18 -8.55 6.80
CA PRO A 163 -3.94 -9.26 5.77
C PRO A 163 -5.45 -9.00 5.86
N GLY A 164 -5.94 -8.46 6.98
CA GLY A 164 -7.38 -8.37 7.25
C GLY A 164 -8.06 -9.73 7.09
N PHE A 165 -9.26 -9.74 6.52
CA PHE A 165 -10.00 -10.97 6.24
C PHE A 165 -9.39 -11.88 5.16
N LEU A 166 -8.32 -11.47 4.45
CA LEU A 166 -7.68 -12.33 3.43
C LEU A 166 -6.86 -13.48 4.05
N GLY A 167 -6.53 -13.39 5.34
CA GLY A 167 -5.82 -14.43 6.06
C GLY A 167 -4.29 -14.35 5.95
N MET A 168 -3.61 -15.10 6.81
CA MET A 168 -2.16 -14.99 7.03
C MET A 168 -1.30 -15.29 5.80
N MET A 169 -1.84 -16.02 4.81
CA MET A 169 -1.16 -16.27 3.54
C MET A 169 -0.80 -14.97 2.79
N TYR A 170 -1.55 -13.88 3.01
CA TYR A 170 -1.30 -12.57 2.41
C TYR A 170 -0.79 -11.53 3.42
N ALA A 171 -0.36 -11.97 4.61
CA ALA A 171 0.24 -11.08 5.59
C ALA A 171 1.60 -10.56 5.11
N PRO A 172 2.03 -9.36 5.55
CA PRO A 172 3.35 -8.86 5.23
C PRO A 172 4.43 -9.74 5.88
N PHE A 173 5.34 -10.25 5.07
CA PHE A 173 6.61 -10.77 5.58
C PHE A 173 7.45 -9.60 6.08
N THR A 174 7.63 -9.50 7.40
CA THR A 174 8.20 -8.31 8.02
C THR A 174 9.71 -8.47 8.23
N VAL A 175 10.48 -7.64 7.55
CA VAL A 175 11.92 -7.48 7.74
C VAL A 175 12.14 -6.30 8.67
N GLN A 176 12.43 -6.58 9.94
CA GLN A 176 12.62 -5.53 10.95
C GLN A 176 13.91 -4.74 10.75
N ASN A 177 15.02 -5.44 10.48
CA ASN A 177 16.36 -4.86 10.38
C ASN A 177 16.90 -5.06 8.95
N PRO A 178 16.79 -4.06 8.07
CA PRO A 178 17.37 -4.12 6.72
C PRO A 178 18.86 -4.45 6.78
N GLY A 179 19.33 -5.32 5.87
CA GLY A 179 20.73 -5.75 5.83
C GLY A 179 21.09 -6.85 6.83
N GLN A 180 20.19 -7.23 7.74
CA GLN A 180 20.33 -8.44 8.55
C GLN A 180 19.39 -9.54 8.04
N PRO A 181 19.77 -10.82 8.21
CA PRO A 181 18.86 -11.90 7.93
C PRO A 181 17.57 -11.79 8.77
N PRO A 182 16.43 -12.30 8.27
CA PRO A 182 15.18 -12.31 9.03
C PRO A 182 15.36 -12.93 10.42
N GLN A 183 14.57 -12.48 11.40
CA GLN A 183 14.58 -13.07 12.73
C GLN A 183 14.11 -14.53 12.66
N ASN A 184 14.50 -15.35 13.65
CA ASN A 184 14.10 -16.76 13.78
C ASN A 184 14.56 -17.71 12.64
N ILE A 185 15.54 -17.30 11.82
CA ILE A 185 16.18 -18.22 10.86
C ILE A 185 17.12 -19.22 11.53
N LYS A 186 17.61 -18.90 12.73
CA LYS A 186 18.38 -19.83 13.55
C LYS A 186 17.40 -20.55 14.46
N PRO A 187 17.42 -21.89 14.52
CA PRO A 187 16.64 -22.60 15.51
C PRO A 187 17.01 -22.07 16.90
N PRO A 188 16.05 -21.94 17.83
CA PRO A 188 16.34 -21.50 19.18
C PRO A 188 17.42 -22.42 19.77
N GLY A 189 18.32 -21.89 20.59
CA GLY A 189 19.30 -22.71 21.32
C GLY A 189 18.54 -23.75 22.14
N LEU A 190 18.65 -25.03 21.79
CA LEU A 190 17.85 -26.10 22.38
C LEU A 190 18.55 -26.77 23.58
N GLY A 191 19.64 -26.17 24.08
CA GLY A 191 20.52 -26.75 25.07
C GLY A 191 21.94 -26.85 24.54
N ASN A 192 22.74 -27.76 25.09
CA ASN A 192 24.02 -28.15 24.48
C ASN A 192 23.81 -28.90 23.14
N GLU A 193 24.89 -29.26 22.46
CA GLU A 193 24.82 -29.91 21.14
C GLU A 193 24.06 -31.24 21.19
N ASP A 194 24.25 -32.03 22.26
CA ASP A 194 23.57 -33.30 22.46
C ASP A 194 22.06 -33.13 22.69
N GLU A 195 21.66 -32.21 23.58
CA GLU A 195 20.25 -31.88 23.83
C GLU A 195 19.55 -31.35 22.58
N THR A 196 20.26 -30.57 21.77
CA THR A 196 19.76 -30.06 20.49
C THR A 196 19.52 -31.20 19.51
N ASN A 197 20.48 -32.12 19.39
CA ASN A 197 20.39 -33.29 18.51
C ASN A 197 19.26 -34.24 18.94
N GLU A 198 19.10 -34.52 20.23
CA GLU A 198 18.01 -35.35 20.74
C GLU A 198 16.64 -34.71 20.48
N ARG A 199 16.51 -33.40 20.71
CA ARG A 199 15.26 -32.67 20.47
C ARG A 199 14.91 -32.63 18.98
N LEU A 200 15.89 -32.47 18.10
CA LEU A 200 15.69 -32.55 16.64
C LEU A 200 15.24 -33.94 16.22
N ARG A 201 15.90 -35.00 16.70
CA ARG A 201 15.48 -36.40 16.44
C ARG A 201 14.06 -36.67 16.93
N ARG A 202 13.69 -36.17 18.11
CA ARG A 202 12.33 -36.30 18.66
C ARG A 202 11.29 -35.60 17.78
N ARG A 203 11.59 -34.39 17.31
CA ARG A 203 10.70 -33.65 16.39
C ARG A 203 10.57 -34.35 15.04
N GLN A 204 11.66 -34.88 14.49
CA GLN A 204 11.62 -35.67 13.25
C GLN A 204 10.74 -36.91 13.42
N ARG A 205 10.92 -37.66 14.52
CA ARG A 205 10.05 -38.82 14.80
C ARG A 205 8.58 -38.42 14.88
N LEU A 206 8.25 -37.38 15.63
CA LEU A 206 6.87 -36.89 15.73
C LEU A 206 6.31 -36.44 14.38
N PHE A 207 7.10 -35.73 13.58
CA PHE A 207 6.70 -35.30 12.24
C PHE A 207 6.36 -36.51 11.36
N TYR A 208 7.24 -37.49 11.26
CA TYR A 208 6.97 -38.70 10.47
C TYR A 208 5.82 -39.53 11.05
N THR A 209 5.68 -39.64 12.37
CA THR A 209 4.51 -40.27 12.97
C THR A 209 3.20 -39.57 12.59
N VAL A 210 3.19 -38.24 12.46
CA VAL A 210 2.01 -37.52 11.98
C VAL A 210 1.81 -37.75 10.49
N GLU A 211 2.84 -37.57 9.66
CA GLU A 211 2.73 -37.72 8.20
C GLU A 211 2.34 -39.14 7.78
N ASP A 212 3.00 -40.17 8.33
CA ASP A 212 2.79 -41.57 7.95
C ASP A 212 1.39 -42.06 8.39
N ASN A 213 0.93 -41.65 9.57
CA ASN A 213 -0.38 -42.04 10.09
C ASN A 213 -1.53 -41.13 9.59
N PHE A 214 -1.21 -39.98 8.99
CA PHE A 214 -2.23 -39.11 8.40
C PHE A 214 -2.96 -39.82 7.25
N THR A 215 -2.23 -40.60 6.45
CA THR A 215 -2.79 -41.43 5.38
C THR A 215 -3.61 -42.63 5.88
N GLU A 216 -3.41 -43.09 7.11
CA GLU A 216 -4.16 -44.22 7.69
C GLU A 216 -5.45 -43.78 8.43
N SER A 217 -5.64 -42.47 8.61
CA SER A 217 -6.75 -41.90 9.41
C SER A 217 -7.91 -41.32 8.58
N ALA A 218 -7.90 -41.53 7.26
CA ALA A 218 -8.95 -41.11 6.32
C ALA A 218 -9.67 -42.33 5.73
#